data_AF-A0A7S2AR69-F1
#
_entry.id   AF-A0A7S2AR69-F1
#
_cell.length_a   1.000
_cell.length_b   1.000
_cell.length_c   1.000
_cell.angle_alpha   90.00
_cell.angle_beta   90.00
_cell.angle_gamma   90.00
#
_symmetry.space_group_name_H-M   'P 1'
#
loop_
_entity.id
_entity.type
_entity.pdbx_description
1 polymer ?
#
loop_
_entity_poly.entity_id
_entity_poly.type
_entity_poly.pdbx_seq_one_letter_code
_entity_poly.pdbx_strand_id
1 'polypeptide(L)'
;GLFATGSQHGVVRFSSANNPNPALGFTPGIGLKLLRDGRPSVNLFAMPSLDGESCFGSANFFERDFTTHIKPTGNFFLQLIARKFWQASYCPLMVGTSDFADGSDRFPFMLK
;
A
#
# COMPACT_ATOMS: atom_id res chain seq x y z
N GLY A 1 10.61 18.30 2.52
CA GLY A 1 10.82 16.90 2.11
C GLY A 1 10.52 16.71 0.64
N LEU A 2 10.50 15.46 0.20
CA LEU A 2 10.30 15.02 -1.19
C LEU A 2 9.07 15.59 -1.90
N PHE A 3 8.00 15.94 -1.19
CA PHE A 3 6.84 16.58 -1.83
C PHE A 3 7.14 17.95 -2.45
N ALA A 4 8.14 18.68 -1.93
CA ALA A 4 8.52 19.98 -2.48
C ALA A 4 9.58 19.87 -3.58
N THR A 5 10.48 18.89 -3.47
CA THR A 5 11.67 18.79 -4.34
C THR A 5 11.57 17.70 -5.40
N GLY A 6 10.66 16.73 -5.23
CA GLY A 6 10.60 15.52 -6.04
C GLY A 6 11.78 14.58 -5.80
N SER A 7 11.80 13.47 -6.54
CA SER A 7 12.92 12.53 -6.65
C SER A 7 13.21 12.26 -8.12
N GLN A 8 14.49 12.12 -8.47
CA GLN A 8 14.90 11.77 -9.84
C GLN A 8 14.91 10.26 -10.08
N HIS A 9 14.94 9.45 -9.01
CA HIS A 9 15.07 8.00 -9.11
C HIS A 9 14.08 7.31 -8.19
N GLY A 10 13.31 6.38 -8.75
CA GLY A 10 12.36 5.59 -8.00
C GLY A 10 12.04 4.29 -8.70
N VAL A 11 11.44 3.38 -7.95
CA VAL A 11 10.92 2.11 -8.42
C VAL A 11 9.46 2.04 -8.05
N VAL A 12 8.62 1.73 -9.03
CA VAL A 12 7.22 1.41 -8.83
C VAL A 12 7.00 -0.07 -9.16
N ARG A 13 6.25 -0.76 -8.30
CA ARG A 13 5.84 -2.15 -8.51
C ARG A 13 4.33 -2.22 -8.52
N PHE A 14 3.80 -2.77 -9.61
CA PHE A 14 2.39 -3.14 -9.76
C PHE A 14 2.27 -4.65 -9.52
N SER A 15 1.29 -5.07 -8.73
CA SER A 15 1.06 -6.49 -8.43
C SER A 15 -0.35 -6.76 -7.96
N SER A 16 -0.77 -8.03 -8.01
CA SER A 16 -1.98 -8.50 -7.34
C SER A 16 -1.61 -9.15 -6.00
N ALA A 17 -2.37 -8.86 -4.94
CA ALA A 17 -2.15 -9.41 -3.61
C ALA A 17 -2.61 -10.88 -3.49
N ASN A 18 -3.61 -11.27 -4.28
CA ASN A 18 -4.03 -12.65 -4.48
C ASN A 18 -3.72 -13.11 -5.91
N ASN A 19 -3.74 -14.42 -6.15
CA ASN A 19 -3.60 -14.95 -7.49
C ASN A 19 -4.85 -14.56 -8.31
N PRO A 20 -4.71 -13.83 -9.43
CA PRO A 20 -5.84 -13.46 -10.27
C PRO A 20 -6.63 -14.69 -10.72
N ASN A 21 -7.94 -14.66 -10.56
CA ASN A 21 -8.83 -15.76 -10.91
C ASN A 21 -10.05 -15.21 -11.64
N PRO A 22 -10.43 -15.75 -12.81
CA PRO A 22 -11.61 -15.29 -13.55
C PRO A 22 -12.91 -15.26 -12.72
N ALA A 23 -13.10 -16.22 -11.80
CA ALA A 23 -14.27 -16.32 -10.94
C ALA A 23 -14.22 -15.42 -9.70
N LEU A 24 -13.02 -15.17 -9.15
CA LEU A 24 -12.85 -14.48 -7.86
C LEU A 24 -12.27 -13.06 -7.99
N GLY A 25 -11.84 -12.68 -9.19
CA GLY A 25 -11.20 -11.39 -9.42
C GLY A 25 -9.70 -11.37 -9.12
N PHE A 26 -9.20 -10.16 -8.87
CA PHE A 26 -7.82 -9.89 -8.46
C PHE A 26 -7.80 -8.75 -7.44
N THR A 27 -6.70 -8.56 -6.73
CA THR A 27 -6.58 -7.53 -5.69
C THR A 27 -5.40 -6.60 -6.01
N PRO A 28 -5.61 -5.50 -6.74
CA PRO A 28 -4.52 -4.64 -7.18
C PRO A 28 -3.82 -3.91 -6.04
N GLY A 29 -2.50 -3.75 -6.16
CA GLY A 29 -1.67 -2.96 -5.25
C GLY A 29 -0.45 -2.33 -5.92
N ILE A 30 -0.08 -1.14 -5.46
CA ILE A 30 1.08 -0.38 -5.91
C ILE A 30 2.05 -0.20 -4.75
N GLY A 31 3.31 -0.58 -4.96
CA GLY A 31 4.43 -0.19 -4.11
C GLY A 31 5.27 0.87 -4.81
N LEU A 32 5.55 1.98 -4.12
CA LEU A 32 6.43 3.04 -4.62
C LEU A 32 7.60 3.21 -3.65
N LYS A 33 8.81 3.20 -4.21
CA LYS A 33 10.06 3.50 -3.51
C LYS A 33 10.76 4.66 -4.22
N LEU A 34 11.01 5.76 -3.52
CA LEU A 34 11.81 6.87 -4.04
C LEU A 34 13.19 6.87 -3.37
N LEU A 35 14.24 6.92 -4.18
CA LEU A 35 15.62 6.87 -3.70
C LEU A 35 16.06 8.27 -3.23
N ARG A 36 16.95 8.27 -2.22
CA ARG A 36 17.54 9.46 -1.61
C ARG A 36 19.04 9.25 -1.45
N ASP A 37 19.82 10.28 -1.71
CA ASP A 37 21.28 10.21 -1.56
C ASP A 37 21.68 10.16 -0.08
N GLY A 38 22.55 9.21 0.27
CA GLY A 38 23.08 9.06 1.63
C GLY A 38 22.05 8.77 2.72
N ARG A 39 20.80 8.41 2.35
CA ARG A 39 19.70 8.17 3.29
C ARG A 39 18.82 7.00 2.86
N PRO A 40 18.09 6.36 3.78
CA PRO A 40 17.13 5.31 3.43
C PRO A 40 16.10 5.82 2.42
N SER A 41 15.65 4.98 1.48
CA SER A 41 14.56 5.33 0.56
C SER A 41 13.25 5.60 1.31
N VAL A 42 12.42 6.52 0.81
CA VAL A 42 11.02 6.61 1.26
C VAL A 42 10.17 5.59 0.51
N ASN A 43 9.17 5.04 1.19
CA ASN A 43 8.31 3.99 0.63
C ASN A 43 6.86 4.25 0.96
N LEU A 44 5.97 3.99 0.00
CA LEU A 44 4.55 3.88 0.26
C LEU A 44 3.98 2.65 -0.44
N PHE A 45 2.87 2.17 0.10
CA PHE A 45 2.06 1.12 -0.51
C PHE A 45 0.61 1.59 -0.54
N ALA A 46 -0.07 1.33 -1.66
CA ALA A 46 -1.44 1.76 -1.88
C ALA A 46 -2.25 0.65 -2.54
N MET A 47 -3.52 0.55 -2.17
CA MET A 47 -4.49 -0.39 -2.74
C MET A 47 -5.88 0.26 -2.76
N PRO A 48 -6.77 -0.12 -3.68
CA PRO A 48 -8.16 0.35 -3.65
C PRO A 48 -8.99 -0.29 -2.54
N SER A 49 -8.73 -1.57 -2.22
CA SER A 49 -9.40 -2.35 -1.18
C SER A 49 -8.64 -3.64 -0.85
N LEU A 50 -8.91 -4.23 0.32
CA LEU A 50 -8.49 -5.60 0.65
C LEU A 50 -9.37 -6.68 0.00
N ASP A 51 -10.62 -6.34 -0.33
CA ASP A 51 -11.62 -7.29 -0.83
C ASP A 51 -11.40 -7.67 -2.30
N GLY A 52 -10.52 -6.97 -3.01
CA GLY A 52 -10.28 -7.16 -4.44
C GLY A 52 -11.36 -6.58 -5.34
N GLU A 53 -11.25 -6.91 -6.62
CA GLU A 53 -12.06 -6.41 -7.73
C GLU A 53 -12.40 -7.57 -8.67
N SER A 54 -13.65 -7.63 -9.15
CA SER A 54 -14.11 -8.71 -10.02
C SER A 54 -13.56 -8.59 -11.44
N CYS A 55 -13.18 -9.71 -12.04
CA CYS A 55 -12.82 -9.76 -13.46
C CYS A 55 -14.04 -9.69 -14.41
N PHE A 56 -15.26 -9.81 -13.89
CA PHE A 56 -16.50 -9.63 -14.67
C PHE A 56 -16.88 -8.14 -14.71
N GLY A 57 -16.82 -7.52 -15.89
CA GLY A 57 -17.15 -6.10 -16.08
C GLY A 57 -15.96 -5.26 -16.51
N SER A 58 -14.88 -5.24 -15.73
CA SER A 58 -13.60 -4.63 -16.11
C SER A 58 -12.43 -5.31 -15.39
N ALA A 59 -11.51 -5.93 -16.14
CA ALA A 59 -10.26 -6.49 -15.61
C ALA A 59 -9.13 -5.44 -15.62
N ASN A 60 -9.48 -4.19 -15.34
CA ASN A 60 -8.59 -3.05 -15.47
C ASN A 60 -7.92 -2.75 -14.13
N PHE A 61 -6.60 -2.89 -14.07
CA PHE A 61 -5.80 -2.62 -12.86
C PHE A 61 -5.96 -1.17 -12.35
N PHE A 62 -6.25 -0.23 -13.24
CA PHE A 62 -6.35 1.21 -12.95
C PHE A 62 -7.78 1.72 -12.87
N GLU A 63 -8.77 0.83 -12.76
CA GLU A 63 -10.19 1.21 -12.71
C GLU A 63 -10.53 2.06 -11.48
N ARG A 64 -9.89 1.74 -10.35
CA ARG A 64 -10.18 2.36 -9.06
C ARG A 64 -9.01 3.17 -8.54
N ASP A 65 -9.34 4.25 -7.85
CA ASP A 65 -8.35 5.09 -7.19
C ASP A 65 -7.63 4.32 -6.09
N PHE A 66 -6.31 4.42 -6.10
CA PHE A 66 -5.45 3.84 -5.09
C PHE A 66 -5.38 4.77 -3.88
N THR A 67 -5.44 4.18 -2.68
CA THR A 67 -5.34 4.90 -1.42
C THR A 67 -4.31 4.25 -0.51
N THR A 68 -3.61 5.07 0.28
CA THR A 68 -2.77 4.58 1.39
C THR A 68 -3.58 4.32 2.65
N HIS A 69 -4.88 4.64 2.65
CA HIS A 69 -5.84 4.45 3.74
C HIS A 69 -6.97 3.56 3.23
N ILE A 70 -6.89 2.27 3.55
CA ILE A 70 -7.87 1.29 3.12
C ILE A 70 -8.96 1.12 4.19
N LYS A 71 -10.20 0.94 3.74
CA LYS A 71 -11.31 0.66 4.65
C LYS A 71 -11.18 -0.76 5.22
N PRO A 72 -11.64 -1.00 6.46
CA PRO A 72 -11.75 -2.36 6.98
C PRO A 72 -12.65 -3.21 6.07
N THR A 73 -12.27 -4.46 5.91
CA THR A 73 -13.04 -5.45 5.16
C THR A 73 -14.11 -6.11 6.04
N GLY A 74 -15.25 -6.45 5.43
CA GLY A 74 -16.30 -7.27 6.05
C GLY A 74 -15.99 -8.77 6.06
N ASN A 75 -14.93 -9.21 5.36
CA ASN A 75 -14.57 -10.62 5.25
C ASN A 75 -13.96 -11.13 6.56
N PHE A 76 -14.58 -12.16 7.14
CA PHE A 76 -14.19 -12.75 8.42
C PHE A 76 -12.71 -13.21 8.45
N PHE A 77 -12.22 -13.84 7.40
CA PHE A 77 -10.83 -14.33 7.36
C PHE A 77 -9.83 -13.18 7.33
N LEU A 78 -10.12 -12.13 6.54
CA LEU A 78 -9.26 -10.96 6.48
C LEU A 78 -9.31 -10.15 7.78
N GLN A 79 -10.43 -10.14 8.50
CA GLN A 79 -10.51 -9.54 9.84
C GLN A 79 -9.61 -10.27 10.84
N LEU A 80 -9.51 -11.60 10.76
CA LEU A 80 -8.61 -12.38 11.62
C LEU A 80 -7.13 -12.04 11.34
N ILE A 81 -6.75 -11.91 10.07
CA ILE A 81 -5.41 -11.48 9.67
C ILE A 81 -5.16 -10.05 10.13
N ALA A 82 -6.12 -9.14 9.94
CA ALA A 82 -6.02 -7.76 10.40
C ALA A 82 -5.75 -7.71 11.91
N ARG A 83 -6.47 -8.50 12.74
CA ARG A 83 -6.21 -8.59 14.18
C ARG A 83 -4.77 -8.99 14.50
N LYS A 84 -4.15 -9.86 13.68
CA LYS A 84 -2.74 -10.21 13.85
C LYS A 84 -1.83 -9.03 13.52
N PHE A 85 -2.11 -8.29 12.45
CA PHE A 85 -1.33 -7.09 12.11
C PHE A 85 -1.48 -5.96 13.14
N TRP A 86 -2.64 -5.82 13.78
CA TRP A 86 -2.86 -4.89 14.89
C TRP A 86 -1.96 -5.16 16.11
N GLN A 87 -1.47 -6.40 16.30
CA GLN A 87 -0.50 -6.70 17.36
C GLN A 87 0.90 -6.12 17.06
N ALA A 88 1.21 -5.91 15.78
CA ALA A 88 2.52 -5.47 15.31
C ALA A 88 2.54 -3.96 14.96
N SER A 89 1.40 -3.39 14.56
CA SER A 89 1.29 -1.99 14.16
C SER A 89 0.00 -1.37 14.69
N TYR A 90 0.10 -0.10 15.12
CA TYR A 90 -1.03 0.71 15.58
C TYR A 90 -2.01 1.09 14.46
N CYS A 91 -1.61 1.04 13.20
CA CYS A 91 -2.47 1.42 12.06
C CYS A 91 -2.16 0.52 10.85
N PRO A 92 -2.54 -0.77 10.85
CA PRO A 92 -2.17 -1.70 9.78
C PRO A 92 -2.89 -1.44 8.45
N LEU A 93 -3.96 -0.64 8.47
CA LEU A 93 -4.75 -0.26 7.29
C LEU A 93 -4.30 1.09 6.67
N MET A 94 -3.21 1.67 7.18
CA MET A 94 -2.72 2.97 6.77
C MET A 94 -1.20 2.97 6.63
N VAL A 95 -0.71 3.63 5.57
CA VAL A 95 0.71 3.98 5.45
C VAL A 95 0.85 5.50 5.53
N GLY A 96 1.64 5.97 6.50
CA GLY A 96 1.94 7.38 6.70
C GLY A 96 2.93 7.90 5.65
N THR A 97 2.73 9.15 5.21
CA THR A 97 3.58 9.84 4.24
C THR A 97 4.44 10.95 4.88
N SER A 98 4.56 10.96 6.20
CA SER A 98 5.31 12.00 6.93
C SER A 98 6.78 12.08 6.51
N ASP A 99 7.43 10.94 6.25
CA ASP A 99 8.82 10.87 5.76
C ASP A 99 8.97 11.55 4.38
N PHE A 100 7.93 11.49 3.54
CA PHE A 100 7.91 12.24 2.27
C PHE A 100 7.81 13.76 2.49
N ALA A 101 7.15 14.20 3.57
CA ALA A 101 6.94 15.62 3.85
C ALA A 101 8.10 16.28 4.58
N ASP A 102 8.56 15.67 5.68
CA ASP A 102 9.52 16.28 6.61
C ASP A 102 10.97 15.95 6.20
N GLY A 103 11.23 14.77 5.63
CA GLY A 103 12.58 14.32 5.29
C GLY A 103 13.38 13.78 6.49
N SER A 104 12.72 13.56 7.64
CA SER A 104 13.25 12.82 8.77
C SER A 104 13.37 11.33 8.45
N ASP A 105 14.47 10.70 8.87
CA ASP A 105 14.71 9.27 8.68
C ASP A 105 13.84 8.37 9.58
N ARG A 106 12.67 8.84 10.02
CA ARG A 106 11.74 8.10 10.87
C ARG A 106 10.97 7.11 10.02
N PHE A 107 11.46 5.88 9.95
CA PHE A 107 10.77 4.79 9.28
C PHE A 107 9.42 4.50 9.96
N PRO A 108 8.28 4.49 9.24
CA PRO A 108 6.95 4.50 9.85
C PRO A 108 6.53 3.18 10.52
N PHE A 109 7.35 2.12 10.44
CA PHE A 109 7.10 0.82 11.06
C PHE A 109 8.36 0.26 11.72
N MET A 110 8.81 0.92 12.80
CA MET A 110 9.62 0.21 13.79
C MET A 110 8.69 -0.71 14.57
N LEU A 111 8.69 -1.99 14.21
CA LEU A 111 8.20 -3.05 15.09
C LEU A 111 9.05 -2.97 16.37
N LYS A 112 8.41 -2.72 17.52
CA LYS A 112 9.05 -2.85 18.83
C LYS A 112 9.15 -4.32 19.22
#